data_AF-A0A382N9K1-F1
#
_entry.id   AF-A0A382N9K1-F1
#
_cell.length_a   1.000
_cell.length_b   1.000
_cell.length_c   1.000
_cell.angle_alpha   90.00
_cell.angle_beta   90.00
_cell.angle_gamma   90.00
#
_symmetry.space_group_name_H-M   'P 1'
#
loop_
_entity.id
_entity.type
_entity.pdbx_description
1 polymer ?
#
loop_
_entity_poly.entity_id
_entity_poly.type
_entity_poly.pdbx_seq_one_letter_code
_entity_poly.pdbx_strand_id
1 'polypeptide(L)'
;NDFEVLMIDLSTDSAARNEVMSYLNKPPNPLYAGAEKLGELPTREHLAELVANNLKSVATKLAAGFGSDPQAVEWARLADWLVRQKDALGLGGSSVDDDFLTRHKELASGIKRDSRTAMAMLDGSADNEYVFLRGNHRSRGEDVPRRFIEALGGLDEPAPKVGSGRLELAHQITDPKRTPFVTRVLANRLWHHLFGRGIVASTDDFGVLGQRPTHPELLDYLASRLVEHQWSVKALIKEIVMSRSYRMSSLAGGSGEEKDPANLLWRRANVRRLQAEAIRDSLLFLSGRLDSKMYGRSVPTYLTDFMQGRGRPGKGPLDGSGRRSVYLSVRRNFLSPFMLAFDAPSPFNAVGRRTTSNVPAQALILMNDPF
;
A
#
# COMPACT_ATOMS: atom_id res chain seq x y z
N ASN A 1 -18.50 18.77 -13.49
CA ASN A 1 -18.25 18.78 -12.04
C ASN A 1 -16.94 19.46 -11.65
N ASP A 2 -15.97 19.67 -12.56
CA ASP A 2 -14.64 20.20 -12.17
C ASP A 2 -14.48 21.73 -12.22
N PHE A 3 -15.52 22.47 -12.65
CA PHE A 3 -15.53 23.93 -12.62
C PHE A 3 -16.91 24.42 -12.21
N GLU A 4 -17.16 24.47 -10.90
CA GLU A 4 -18.28 25.24 -10.33
C GLU A 4 -17.79 26.66 -10.07
N VAL A 5 -18.42 27.65 -10.73
CA VAL A 5 -18.19 29.07 -10.42
C VAL A 5 -19.12 29.43 -9.28
N LEU A 6 -18.64 29.29 -8.05
CA LEU A 6 -19.33 29.75 -6.84
C LEU A 6 -19.11 31.27 -6.69
N MET A 7 -20.17 32.05 -6.90
CA MET A 7 -20.19 33.48 -6.59
C MET A 7 -20.53 33.64 -5.10
N ILE A 8 -19.53 33.97 -4.29
CA ILE A 8 -19.70 34.19 -2.84
C ILE A 8 -19.69 35.71 -2.58
N ASP A 9 -20.69 36.23 -1.88
CA ASP A 9 -20.70 37.61 -1.39
C ASP A 9 -19.74 37.72 -0.19
N LEU A 10 -18.62 38.43 -0.39
CA LEU A 10 -17.55 38.59 0.59
C LEU A 10 -17.60 39.96 1.29
N SER A 11 -18.68 40.73 1.10
CA SER A 11 -18.79 42.09 1.64
C SER A 11 -18.82 42.14 3.18
N THR A 12 -19.28 41.06 3.83
CA THR A 12 -19.46 40.98 5.29
C THR A 12 -18.42 40.14 6.03
N ASP A 13 -17.57 39.38 5.33
CA ASP A 13 -16.58 38.49 5.95
C ASP A 13 -15.15 38.81 5.46
N SER A 14 -14.44 39.58 6.28
CA SER A 14 -13.06 40.00 6.00
C SER A 14 -12.07 38.83 5.95
N ALA A 15 -12.32 37.72 6.65
CA ALA A 15 -11.42 36.57 6.66
C ALA A 15 -11.54 35.78 5.34
N ALA A 16 -12.77 35.48 4.92
CA ALA A 16 -13.03 34.85 3.63
C ALA A 16 -12.55 35.73 2.46
N ARG A 17 -12.73 37.05 2.57
CA ARG A 17 -12.21 38.01 1.59
C ARG A 17 -10.68 37.95 1.48
N ASN A 18 -9.96 37.92 2.59
CA ASN A 18 -8.50 37.84 2.57
C ASN A 18 -7.98 36.53 1.97
N GLU A 19 -8.67 35.42 2.23
CA GLU A 19 -8.33 34.11 1.64
C GLU A 19 -8.53 34.11 0.11
N VAL A 20 -9.66 34.63 -0.37
CA VAL A 20 -9.96 34.76 -1.80
C VAL A 20 -9.00 35.74 -2.48
N MET A 21 -8.69 36.87 -1.87
CA MET A 21 -7.71 37.82 -2.40
C MET A 21 -6.30 37.24 -2.42
N SER A 22 -5.92 36.43 -1.41
CA SER A 22 -4.65 35.70 -1.43
C SER A 22 -4.59 34.69 -2.58
N TYR A 23 -5.71 34.05 -2.91
CA TYR A 23 -5.82 33.15 -4.05
C TYR A 23 -5.71 33.89 -5.38
N LEU A 24 -6.40 35.03 -5.54
CA LEU A 24 -6.38 35.83 -6.77
C LEU A 24 -5.04 36.53 -7.01
N ASN A 25 -4.30 36.88 -5.95
CA ASN A 25 -2.96 37.46 -6.05
C ASN A 25 -1.89 36.44 -6.50
N LYS A 26 -2.16 35.15 -6.36
CA LYS A 26 -1.32 34.04 -6.84
C LYS A 26 -2.22 32.96 -7.45
N PRO A 27 -2.81 33.24 -8.63
CA PRO A 27 -3.82 32.36 -9.19
C PRO A 27 -3.21 30.99 -9.48
N PRO A 28 -3.81 29.88 -9.00
CA PRO A 28 -3.25 28.55 -9.20
C PRO A 28 -3.50 28.01 -10.60
N ASN A 29 -4.31 28.72 -11.40
CA ASN A 29 -4.54 28.37 -12.78
C ASN A 29 -4.53 29.63 -13.68
N PRO A 30 -4.33 29.44 -14.99
CA PRO A 30 -4.20 30.58 -15.91
C PRO A 30 -5.51 31.31 -16.22
N LEU A 31 -6.67 30.78 -15.81
CA LEU A 31 -7.98 31.41 -16.03
C LEU A 31 -8.11 32.74 -15.29
N TYR A 32 -7.45 32.84 -14.13
CA TYR A 32 -7.42 34.04 -13.29
C TYR A 32 -6.10 34.82 -13.39
N ALA A 33 -5.28 34.55 -14.42
CA ALA A 33 -4.05 35.32 -14.65
C ALA A 33 -4.38 36.81 -14.83
N GLY A 34 -3.65 37.69 -14.14
CA GLY A 34 -3.92 39.14 -14.15
C GLY A 34 -4.92 39.60 -13.07
N ALA A 35 -5.48 38.69 -12.28
CA ALA A 35 -6.40 39.03 -11.20
C ALA A 35 -5.76 39.91 -10.11
N GLU A 36 -4.45 39.86 -9.95
CA GLU A 36 -3.68 40.72 -9.04
C GLU A 36 -3.82 42.22 -9.37
N LYS A 37 -4.24 42.55 -10.60
CA LYS A 37 -4.42 43.93 -11.08
C LYS A 37 -5.83 44.47 -10.87
N LEU A 38 -6.76 43.65 -10.38
CA LEU A 38 -8.17 44.03 -10.22
C LEU A 38 -8.47 44.83 -8.94
N GLY A 39 -7.48 44.99 -8.05
CA GLY A 39 -7.62 45.74 -6.79
C GLY A 39 -8.37 44.98 -5.69
N GLU A 40 -8.64 45.65 -4.56
CA GLU A 40 -9.16 44.99 -3.34
C GLU A 40 -10.66 44.63 -3.38
N LEU A 41 -11.43 45.19 -4.32
CA LEU A 41 -12.87 44.95 -4.53
C LEU A 41 -13.20 44.86 -6.03
N PRO A 42 -12.85 43.74 -6.68
CA PRO A 42 -13.20 43.53 -8.08
C PRO A 42 -14.73 43.45 -8.24
N THR A 43 -15.29 44.22 -9.18
CA THR A 43 -16.72 44.09 -9.53
C THR A 43 -16.94 42.83 -10.36
N ARG A 44 -18.20 42.39 -10.42
CA ARG A 44 -18.60 41.26 -11.27
C ARG A 44 -18.24 41.49 -12.74
N GLU A 45 -18.39 42.72 -13.26
CA GLU A 45 -18.02 43.01 -14.64
C GLU A 45 -16.52 42.86 -14.87
N HIS A 46 -15.68 43.37 -13.96
CA HIS A 46 -14.22 43.27 -14.08
C HIS A 46 -13.73 41.82 -14.06
N LEU A 47 -14.31 40.97 -13.20
CA LEU A 47 -13.98 39.53 -13.16
C LEU A 47 -14.46 38.82 -14.42
N ALA A 48 -15.69 39.11 -14.87
CA ALA A 48 -16.24 38.52 -16.09
C ALA A 48 -15.38 38.89 -17.31
N GLU A 49 -14.92 40.14 -17.39
CA GLU A 49 -14.06 40.61 -18.48
C GLU A 49 -12.67 39.97 -18.43
N LEU A 50 -12.06 39.86 -17.24
CA LEU A 50 -10.78 39.16 -17.06
C LEU A 50 -10.88 37.70 -17.53
N VAL A 51 -11.89 36.97 -17.04
CA VAL A 51 -12.12 35.57 -17.40
C VAL A 51 -12.40 35.45 -18.89
N ALA A 52 -13.24 36.32 -19.47
CA ALA A 52 -13.53 36.31 -20.90
C ALA A 52 -12.27 36.56 -21.76
N ASN A 53 -11.41 37.48 -21.36
CA ASN A 53 -10.15 37.77 -22.05
C ASN A 53 -9.17 36.60 -21.96
N ASN A 54 -9.07 35.96 -20.80
CA ASN A 54 -8.25 34.77 -20.62
C ASN A 54 -8.78 33.59 -21.43
N LEU A 55 -10.10 33.39 -21.49
CA LEU A 55 -10.72 32.39 -22.36
C LEU A 55 -10.45 32.64 -23.85
N LYS A 56 -10.53 33.89 -24.31
CA LYS A 56 -10.13 34.26 -25.69
C LYS A 56 -8.66 33.97 -25.96
N SER A 57 -7.78 34.23 -24.99
CA SER A 57 -6.36 33.90 -25.07
C SER A 57 -6.13 32.39 -25.18
N VAL A 58 -6.88 31.59 -24.42
CA VAL A 58 -6.86 30.11 -24.51
C VAL A 58 -7.25 29.65 -25.90
N ALA A 59 -8.37 30.15 -26.41
CA ALA A 59 -8.86 29.79 -27.74
C ALA A 59 -7.85 30.14 -28.84
N THR A 60 -7.18 31.29 -28.71
CA THR A 60 -6.13 31.71 -29.64
C THR A 60 -4.89 30.81 -29.54
N LYS A 61 -4.46 30.45 -28.33
CA LYS A 61 -3.34 29.53 -28.10
C LYS A 61 -3.66 28.10 -28.56
N LEU A 62 -4.90 27.65 -28.39
CA LEU A 62 -5.37 26.37 -28.88
C LEU A 62 -5.24 26.29 -30.41
N ALA A 63 -5.63 27.36 -31.13
CA ALA A 63 -5.49 27.44 -32.57
C ALA A 63 -4.02 27.46 -33.05
N ALA A 64 -3.10 28.01 -32.25
CA ALA A 64 -1.67 28.08 -32.55
C ALA A 64 -0.85 26.88 -32.04
N GLY A 65 -1.46 26.00 -31.24
CA GLY A 65 -0.80 24.91 -30.52
C GLY A 65 -0.20 25.33 -29.18
N PHE A 66 -0.24 24.42 -28.21
CA PHE A 66 0.39 24.62 -26.91
C PHE A 66 1.89 24.28 -26.97
N GLY A 67 2.73 25.14 -26.40
CA GLY A 67 4.16 24.88 -26.24
C GLY A 67 4.46 23.81 -25.18
N SER A 68 5.74 23.60 -24.88
CA SER A 68 6.23 22.61 -23.89
C SER A 68 6.45 23.17 -22.47
N ASP A 69 6.03 24.40 -22.20
CA ASP A 69 6.14 25.04 -20.88
C ASP A 69 5.26 24.30 -19.85
N PRO A 70 5.69 24.15 -18.58
CA PRO A 70 4.83 23.70 -17.47
C PRO A 70 3.40 24.27 -17.44
N GLN A 71 3.21 25.55 -17.82
CA GLN A 71 1.88 26.16 -17.87
C GLN A 71 0.98 25.58 -18.98
N ALA A 72 1.56 24.98 -20.02
CA ALA A 72 0.85 24.41 -21.17
C ALA A 72 -0.11 23.29 -20.77
N VAL A 73 0.19 22.54 -19.70
CA VAL A 73 -0.70 21.48 -19.20
C VAL A 73 -2.00 22.05 -18.66
N GLU A 74 -1.95 23.15 -17.90
CA GLU A 74 -3.15 23.80 -17.37
C GLU A 74 -3.96 24.47 -18.48
N TRP A 75 -3.29 25.09 -19.47
CA TRP A 75 -3.95 25.61 -20.66
C TRP A 75 -4.63 24.51 -21.48
N ALA A 76 -4.01 23.32 -21.61
CA ALA A 76 -4.58 22.17 -22.30
C ALA A 76 -5.79 21.59 -21.56
N ARG A 77 -5.79 21.57 -20.22
CA ARG A 77 -6.95 21.17 -19.40
C ARG A 77 -8.13 22.12 -19.59
N LEU A 78 -7.86 23.43 -19.58
CA LEU A 78 -8.88 24.45 -19.78
C LEU A 78 -9.46 24.38 -21.20
N ALA A 79 -8.60 24.11 -22.20
CA ALA A 79 -9.02 23.83 -23.57
C ALA A 79 -9.91 22.58 -23.69
N ASP A 80 -9.52 21.46 -23.07
CA ASP A 80 -10.35 20.25 -23.04
C ASP A 80 -11.72 20.52 -22.39
N TRP A 81 -11.75 21.32 -21.32
CA TRP A 81 -13.00 21.77 -20.70
C TRP A 81 -13.85 22.62 -21.66
N LEU A 82 -13.26 23.61 -22.35
CA LEU A 82 -13.97 24.47 -23.30
C LEU A 82 -14.61 23.67 -24.43
N VAL A 83 -13.86 22.74 -25.03
CA VAL A 83 -14.35 21.88 -26.12
C VAL A 83 -15.49 20.98 -25.63
N ARG A 84 -15.44 20.48 -24.39
CA ARG A 84 -16.53 19.68 -23.79
C ARG A 84 -17.77 20.49 -23.43
N GLN A 85 -17.63 21.80 -23.20
CA GLN A 85 -18.72 22.70 -22.83
C GLN A 85 -19.19 23.58 -24.00
N LYS A 86 -18.78 23.28 -25.24
CA LYS A 86 -19.06 24.11 -26.42
C LYS A 86 -20.54 24.47 -26.60
N ASP A 87 -21.44 23.54 -26.31
CA ASP A 87 -22.88 23.77 -26.41
C ASP A 87 -23.39 24.77 -25.35
N ALA A 88 -22.87 24.68 -24.12
CA ALA A 88 -23.19 25.60 -23.03
C ALA A 88 -22.61 27.01 -23.26
N LEU A 89 -21.55 27.11 -24.06
CA LEU A 89 -20.90 28.37 -24.44
C LEU A 89 -21.48 28.98 -25.73
N GLY A 90 -22.48 28.34 -26.34
CA GLY A 90 -23.06 28.79 -27.61
C GLY A 90 -22.12 28.66 -28.82
N LEU A 91 -21.08 27.82 -28.70
CA LEU A 91 -20.04 27.57 -29.71
C LEU A 91 -20.31 26.30 -30.53
N GLY A 92 -21.52 25.75 -30.48
CA GLY A 92 -21.91 24.55 -31.23
C GLY A 92 -21.82 24.78 -32.74
N GLY A 93 -20.79 24.23 -33.40
CA GLY A 93 -20.69 24.25 -34.86
C GLY A 93 -19.28 24.26 -35.46
N SER A 94 -18.20 24.31 -34.65
CA SER A 94 -16.84 24.28 -35.19
C SER A 94 -16.35 22.84 -35.44
N SER A 95 -15.80 22.57 -36.63
CA SER A 95 -15.33 21.22 -37.03
C SER A 95 -14.08 20.76 -36.26
N VAL A 96 -13.29 21.72 -35.75
CA VAL A 96 -12.05 21.48 -35.00
C VAL A 96 -12.33 20.77 -33.67
N ASP A 97 -13.51 21.01 -33.08
CA ASP A 97 -13.92 20.38 -31.82
C ASP A 97 -14.21 18.88 -31.98
N ASP A 98 -14.77 18.48 -33.11
CA ASP A 98 -15.19 17.10 -33.34
C ASP A 98 -13.99 16.18 -33.62
N ASP A 99 -12.98 16.67 -34.33
CA ASP A 99 -11.72 15.95 -34.54
C ASP A 99 -10.96 15.76 -33.22
N PHE A 100 -10.88 16.80 -32.39
CA PHE A 100 -10.26 16.72 -31.06
C PHE A 100 -11.00 15.72 -30.16
N LEU A 101 -12.34 15.81 -30.07
CA LEU A 101 -13.15 14.90 -29.25
C LEU A 101 -13.06 13.45 -29.74
N THR A 102 -13.00 13.25 -31.06
CA THR A 102 -12.82 11.92 -31.66
C THR A 102 -11.45 11.36 -31.29
N ARG A 103 -10.39 12.14 -31.49
CA ARG A 103 -9.02 11.72 -31.13
C ARG A 103 -8.85 11.47 -29.64
N HIS A 104 -9.46 12.31 -28.79
CA HIS A 104 -9.51 12.10 -27.35
C HIS A 104 -10.19 10.77 -27.01
N LYS A 105 -11.35 10.45 -27.61
CA LYS A 105 -12.06 9.17 -27.41
C LYS A 105 -11.21 7.98 -27.85
N GLU A 106 -10.54 8.07 -29.00
CA GLU A 106 -9.62 7.03 -29.48
C GLU A 106 -8.48 6.80 -28.48
N LEU A 107 -7.78 7.86 -28.06
CA LEU A 107 -6.70 7.78 -27.09
C LEU A 107 -7.18 7.20 -25.77
N ALA A 108 -8.34 7.67 -25.26
CA ALA A 108 -8.95 7.17 -24.04
C ALA A 108 -9.34 5.69 -24.14
N SER A 109 -9.80 5.23 -25.31
CA SER A 109 -10.12 3.82 -25.57
C SER A 109 -8.88 2.93 -25.64
N GLY A 110 -7.73 3.51 -26.05
CA GLY A 110 -6.43 2.84 -26.07
C GLY A 110 -5.76 2.73 -24.70
N ILE A 111 -6.27 3.43 -23.67
CA ILE A 111 -5.76 3.31 -22.30
C ILE A 111 -6.12 1.92 -21.77
N LYS A 112 -5.10 1.06 -21.61
CA LYS A 112 -5.24 -0.23 -20.94
C LYS A 112 -5.62 -0.03 -19.48
N ARG A 113 -6.90 -0.25 -19.15
CA ARG A 113 -7.42 -0.19 -17.77
C ARG A 113 -6.87 -1.30 -16.87
N ASP A 114 -6.55 -2.45 -17.45
CA ASP A 114 -5.78 -3.50 -16.78
C ASP A 114 -4.29 -3.15 -16.88
N SER A 115 -3.87 -2.23 -16.02
CA SER A 115 -2.45 -2.00 -15.83
C SER A 115 -1.84 -3.16 -15.06
N ARG A 116 -0.74 -3.72 -15.58
CA ARG A 116 0.14 -4.61 -14.81
C ARG A 116 0.94 -3.84 -13.76
N THR A 117 0.89 -2.50 -13.78
CA THR A 117 1.52 -1.65 -12.78
C THR A 117 0.59 -1.48 -11.59
N ALA A 118 1.13 -1.63 -10.39
CA ALA A 118 0.43 -1.32 -9.16
C ALA A 118 0.44 0.20 -8.92
N MET A 119 -0.49 0.69 -8.10
CA MET A 119 -0.34 2.04 -7.53
C MET A 119 1.00 2.09 -6.80
N ALA A 120 1.93 2.88 -7.32
CA ALA A 120 3.19 3.18 -6.68
C ALA A 120 3.12 4.60 -6.13
N MET A 121 3.73 4.81 -4.97
CA MET A 121 3.91 6.15 -4.45
C MET A 121 4.97 6.83 -5.32
N LEU A 122 4.64 7.98 -5.92
CA LEU A 122 5.61 8.75 -6.72
C LEU A 122 6.81 9.12 -5.85
N ASP A 123 7.98 9.24 -6.48
CA ASP A 123 9.16 9.71 -5.77
C ASP A 123 8.95 11.14 -5.23
N GLY A 124 9.46 11.40 -4.04
CA GLY A 124 9.25 12.64 -3.31
C GLY A 124 10.34 13.68 -3.55
N SER A 125 10.20 14.84 -2.92
CA SER A 125 11.22 15.89 -2.89
C SER A 125 12.35 15.57 -1.91
N ALA A 126 13.42 16.35 -2.01
CA ALA A 126 14.61 16.22 -1.17
C ALA A 126 14.60 17.14 0.06
N ASP A 127 13.41 17.48 0.54
CA ASP A 127 13.23 18.51 1.56
C ASP A 127 13.76 18.05 2.93
N ASN A 128 14.37 18.97 3.66
CA ASN A 128 14.64 18.80 5.08
C ASN A 128 13.36 18.96 5.88
N GLU A 129 13.36 18.40 7.09
CA GLU A 129 12.22 18.51 8.00
C GLU A 129 12.61 19.22 9.29
N TYR A 130 11.61 19.78 9.98
CA TYR A 130 11.82 20.52 11.22
C TYR A 130 11.55 19.66 12.45
N VAL A 131 12.28 19.90 13.54
CA VAL A 131 11.88 19.37 14.84
C VAL A 131 10.61 20.08 15.31
N PHE A 132 9.49 19.38 15.45
CA PHE A 132 8.29 19.96 16.04
C PHE A 132 8.40 20.04 17.56
N LEU A 133 8.45 21.26 18.10
CA LEU A 133 8.60 21.50 19.53
C LEU A 133 7.37 20.94 20.26
N ARG A 134 7.62 19.99 21.18
CA ARG A 134 6.57 19.25 21.91
C ARG A 134 5.57 18.53 21.00
N GLY A 135 5.96 18.18 19.77
CA GLY A 135 5.11 17.51 18.79
C GLY A 135 4.04 18.40 18.15
N ASN A 136 4.08 19.72 18.36
CA ASN A 136 3.14 20.64 17.75
C ASN A 136 3.56 21.00 16.31
N HIS A 137 2.80 20.55 15.31
CA HIS A 137 3.04 20.83 13.88
C HIS A 137 3.08 22.32 13.52
N ARG A 138 2.50 23.20 14.35
CA ARG A 138 2.53 24.67 14.17
C ARG A 138 3.79 25.32 14.74
N SER A 139 4.52 24.63 15.61
CA SER A 139 5.70 25.16 16.30
C SER A 139 6.95 24.46 15.78
N ARG A 140 7.53 25.01 14.71
CA ARG A 140 8.77 24.52 14.11
C ARG A 140 9.97 24.96 14.94
N GLY A 141 10.83 24.01 15.27
CA GLY A 141 12.16 24.22 15.84
C GLY A 141 13.22 24.26 14.75
N GLU A 142 14.39 23.71 15.05
CA GLU A 142 15.53 23.69 14.13
C GLU A 142 15.28 22.82 12.88
N ASP A 143 15.92 23.22 11.78
CA ASP A 143 15.99 22.44 10.54
C ASP A 143 16.86 21.21 10.75
N VAL A 144 16.35 20.04 10.38
CA VAL A 144 17.08 18.78 10.48
C VAL A 144 17.45 18.31 9.09
N PRO A 145 18.76 18.24 8.76
CA PRO A 145 19.18 17.72 7.48
C PRO A 145 18.73 16.27 7.33
N ARG A 146 18.23 15.96 6.12
CA ARG A 146 17.94 14.57 5.75
C ARG A 146 19.18 13.70 5.86
N ARG A 147 19.01 12.52 6.46
CA ARG A 147 20.06 11.51 6.60
C ARG A 147 19.47 10.12 6.61
N PHE A 148 20.27 9.14 6.24
CA PHE A 148 19.90 7.74 6.44
C PHE A 148 20.17 7.32 7.90
N ILE A 149 19.66 6.14 8.26
CA ILE A 149 19.78 5.62 9.62
C ILE A 149 21.26 5.36 9.93
N GLU A 150 21.79 6.01 10.97
CA GLU A 150 23.20 5.91 11.35
C GLU A 150 23.62 4.46 11.62
N ALA A 151 22.76 3.68 12.28
CA ALA A 151 22.99 2.26 12.56
C ALA A 151 23.09 1.36 11.30
N LEU A 152 22.71 1.88 10.13
CA LEU A 152 22.80 1.19 8.83
C LEU A 152 23.88 1.81 7.93
N GLY A 153 24.82 2.57 8.48
CA GLY A 153 25.88 3.25 7.73
C GLY A 153 25.44 4.56 7.08
N GLY A 154 24.35 5.17 7.58
CA GLY A 154 23.83 6.42 7.04
C GLY A 154 24.73 7.66 7.19
N LEU A 155 25.83 7.54 7.95
CA LEU A 155 26.88 8.56 8.03
C LEU A 155 27.90 8.45 6.89
N ASP A 156 28.08 7.25 6.32
CA ASP A 156 29.06 6.99 5.26
C ASP A 156 28.53 7.44 3.88
N GLU A 157 27.20 7.44 3.72
CA GLU A 157 26.53 7.85 2.50
C GLU A 157 25.44 8.89 2.80
N PRO A 158 25.62 10.16 2.38
CA PRO A 158 24.59 11.16 2.56
C PRO A 158 23.36 10.83 1.72
N ALA A 159 22.19 11.25 2.22
CA ALA A 159 20.96 11.11 1.49
C ALA A 159 21.03 11.90 0.15
N PRO A 160 20.45 11.38 -0.95
CA PRO A 160 20.62 12.00 -2.27
C PRO A 160 20.06 13.42 -2.32
N LYS A 161 20.62 14.28 -3.17
CA LYS A 161 20.18 15.68 -3.30
C LYS A 161 18.87 15.85 -4.09
N VAL A 162 18.46 14.81 -4.81
CA VAL A 162 17.26 14.77 -5.66
C VAL A 162 16.47 13.51 -5.30
N GLY A 163 15.15 13.60 -5.33
CA GLY A 163 14.28 12.48 -4.96
C GLY A 163 14.18 12.28 -3.45
N SER A 164 13.31 11.36 -3.01
CA SER A 164 13.06 11.15 -1.58
C SER A 164 14.15 10.34 -0.87
N GLY A 165 15.08 9.73 -1.62
CA GLY A 165 16.08 8.81 -1.06
C GLY A 165 15.54 7.44 -0.63
N ARG A 166 14.27 7.11 -0.95
CA ARG A 166 13.65 5.85 -0.49
C ARG A 166 14.26 4.63 -1.16
N LEU A 167 14.64 4.74 -2.43
CA LEU A 167 15.26 3.65 -3.18
C LEU A 167 16.67 3.37 -2.64
N GLU A 168 17.44 4.41 -2.38
CA GLU A 168 18.77 4.35 -1.78
C GLU A 168 18.70 3.76 -0.39
N LEU A 169 17.74 4.19 0.44
CA LEU A 169 17.49 3.58 1.75
C LEU A 169 17.14 2.09 1.63
N ALA A 170 16.29 1.72 0.66
CA ALA A 170 15.95 0.31 0.42
C ALA A 170 17.19 -0.50 0.00
N HIS A 171 18.06 0.06 -0.84
CA HIS A 171 19.34 -0.56 -1.20
C HIS A 171 20.27 -0.70 0.02
N GLN A 172 20.38 0.30 0.89
CA GLN A 172 21.20 0.20 2.11
C GLN A 172 20.68 -0.86 3.09
N ILE A 173 19.35 -0.91 3.28
CA ILE A 173 18.71 -1.91 4.15
C ILE A 173 18.93 -3.32 3.60
N THR A 174 18.87 -3.49 2.28
CA THR A 174 18.95 -4.81 1.63
C THR A 174 20.37 -5.20 1.23
N ASP A 175 21.37 -4.33 1.35
CA ASP A 175 22.76 -4.65 1.06
C ASP A 175 23.30 -5.65 2.09
N PRO A 176 23.58 -6.91 1.69
CA PRO A 176 24.04 -7.94 2.61
C PRO A 176 25.46 -7.69 3.15
N LYS A 177 26.24 -6.82 2.48
CA LYS A 177 27.58 -6.44 2.96
C LYS A 177 27.52 -5.44 4.10
N ARG A 178 26.45 -4.63 4.16
CA ARG A 178 26.24 -3.61 5.20
C ARG A 178 25.35 -4.12 6.32
N THR A 179 24.24 -4.75 5.96
CA THR A 179 23.16 -5.06 6.88
C THR A 179 22.91 -6.58 6.93
N PRO A 180 23.35 -7.28 8.01
CA PRO A 180 23.07 -8.71 8.16
C PRO A 180 21.64 -9.01 8.63
N PHE A 181 20.88 -7.99 9.01
CA PHE A 181 19.57 -8.19 9.64
C PHE A 181 18.51 -8.73 8.69
N VAL A 182 18.42 -8.21 7.46
CA VAL A 182 17.36 -8.61 6.52
C VAL A 182 17.46 -10.09 6.17
N THR A 183 18.67 -10.57 5.88
CA THR A 183 18.92 -11.97 5.53
C THR A 183 18.67 -12.89 6.73
N ARG A 184 19.14 -12.54 7.93
CA ARG A 184 18.87 -13.30 9.17
C ARG A 184 17.38 -13.36 9.50
N VAL A 185 16.67 -12.23 9.44
CA VAL A 185 15.23 -12.17 9.70
C VAL A 185 14.46 -13.00 8.68
N LEU A 186 14.80 -12.90 7.40
CA LEU A 186 14.15 -13.68 6.34
C LEU A 186 14.42 -15.18 6.49
N ALA A 187 15.67 -15.59 6.73
CA ALA A 187 16.04 -16.98 6.97
C ALA A 187 15.28 -17.55 8.18
N ASN A 188 15.22 -16.80 9.29
CA ASN A 188 14.49 -17.21 10.48
C ASN A 188 12.98 -17.32 10.25
N ARG A 189 12.38 -16.42 9.46
CA ARG A 189 10.95 -16.48 9.09
C ARG A 189 10.65 -17.70 8.22
N LEU A 190 11.51 -18.01 7.26
CA LEU A 190 11.37 -19.22 6.44
C LEU A 190 11.50 -20.47 7.30
N TRP A 191 12.49 -20.52 8.19
CA TRP A 191 12.63 -21.60 9.17
C TRP A 191 11.39 -21.71 10.06
N HIS A 192 10.89 -20.59 10.60
CA HIS A 192 9.69 -20.55 11.42
C HIS A 192 8.47 -21.13 10.69
N HIS A 193 8.24 -20.75 9.44
CA HIS A 193 7.12 -21.28 8.66
C HIS A 193 7.26 -22.78 8.36
N LEU A 194 8.47 -23.30 8.24
CA LEU A 194 8.72 -24.72 7.96
C LEU A 194 8.75 -25.59 9.23
N PHE A 195 9.24 -25.08 10.35
CA PHE A 195 9.41 -25.83 11.61
C PHE A 195 8.41 -25.45 12.72
N GLY A 196 7.59 -24.42 12.52
CA GLY A 196 6.60 -23.91 13.47
C GLY A 196 7.18 -22.97 14.55
N ARG A 197 8.52 -22.92 14.68
CA ARG A 197 9.25 -22.03 15.59
C ARG A 197 10.52 -21.56 14.87
N GLY A 198 10.89 -20.30 15.02
CA GLY A 198 12.14 -19.77 14.47
C GLY A 198 13.36 -20.26 15.25
N ILE A 199 14.54 -20.22 14.64
CA ILE A 199 15.82 -20.35 15.35
C ILE A 199 15.93 -19.28 16.44
N VAL A 200 15.52 -18.06 16.09
CA VAL A 200 15.14 -16.99 17.02
C VAL A 200 13.62 -17.06 17.20
N ALA A 201 13.17 -17.36 18.42
CA ALA A 201 11.76 -17.61 18.67
C ALA A 201 10.90 -16.33 18.65
N SER A 202 11.51 -15.17 18.94
CA SER A 202 10.94 -13.84 18.75
C SER A 202 11.09 -13.41 17.29
N THR A 203 10.22 -13.93 16.42
CA THR A 203 10.31 -13.69 14.96
C THR A 203 10.24 -12.23 14.54
N ASP A 204 9.67 -11.36 15.39
CA ASP A 204 9.52 -9.91 15.15
C ASP A 204 10.50 -9.05 15.93
N ASP A 205 11.33 -9.65 16.81
CA ASP A 205 12.29 -8.91 17.63
C ASP A 205 13.63 -9.64 17.70
N PHE A 206 14.61 -9.09 16.99
CA PHE A 206 16.01 -9.51 16.98
C PHE A 206 16.90 -8.60 17.85
N GLY A 207 16.29 -7.63 18.53
CA GLY A 207 16.97 -6.70 19.42
C GLY A 207 17.19 -7.28 20.81
N VAL A 208 17.55 -6.39 21.75
CA VAL A 208 17.89 -6.76 23.14
C VAL A 208 16.71 -7.36 23.91
N LEU A 209 15.48 -6.96 23.56
CA LEU A 209 14.25 -7.50 24.14
C LEU A 209 13.83 -8.84 23.51
N GLY A 210 14.44 -9.22 22.39
CA GLY A 210 14.26 -10.49 21.72
C GLY A 210 14.96 -11.65 22.40
N GLN A 211 14.59 -12.87 22.01
CA GLN A 211 15.27 -14.09 22.43
C GLN A 211 16.53 -14.33 21.58
N ARG A 212 17.58 -14.87 22.19
CA ARG A 212 18.79 -15.26 21.46
C ARG A 212 18.53 -16.46 20.53
N PRO A 213 19.27 -16.58 19.41
CA PRO A 213 19.17 -17.73 18.52
C PRO A 213 19.59 -19.01 19.25
N THR A 214 18.84 -20.09 19.04
CA THR A 214 19.22 -21.43 19.54
C THR A 214 20.48 -21.95 18.84
N HIS A 215 20.63 -21.66 17.55
CA HIS A 215 21.76 -22.10 16.70
C HIS A 215 22.25 -20.91 15.86
N PRO A 216 23.11 -20.03 16.41
CA PRO A 216 23.57 -18.83 15.70
C PRO A 216 24.30 -19.14 14.39
N GLU A 217 25.17 -20.15 14.38
CA GLU A 217 25.91 -20.55 13.18
C GLU A 217 25.00 -21.07 12.07
N LEU A 218 23.94 -21.81 12.42
CA LEU A 218 22.94 -22.26 11.45
C LEU A 218 22.15 -21.08 10.87
N LEU A 219 21.80 -20.10 11.70
CA LEU A 219 21.11 -18.90 11.23
C LEU A 219 21.99 -18.11 10.26
N ASP A 220 23.27 -17.96 10.58
CA ASP A 220 24.25 -17.27 9.73
C ASP A 220 24.49 -18.02 8.42
N TYR A 221 24.57 -19.35 8.47
CA TYR A 221 24.62 -20.19 7.28
C TYR A 221 23.41 -19.96 6.39
N LEU A 222 22.18 -20.08 6.90
CA LEU A 222 20.97 -19.89 6.09
C LEU A 222 20.86 -18.45 5.54
N ALA A 223 21.34 -17.46 6.30
CA ALA A 223 21.39 -16.06 5.87
C ALA A 223 22.39 -15.86 4.72
N SER A 224 23.57 -16.50 4.74
CA SER A 224 24.53 -16.43 3.63
C SER A 224 23.99 -17.12 2.38
N ARG A 225 23.31 -18.26 2.54
CA ARG A 225 22.69 -19.01 1.44
C ARG A 225 21.63 -18.19 0.70
N LEU A 226 20.89 -17.31 1.39
CA LEU A 226 19.97 -16.39 0.71
C LEU A 226 20.70 -15.46 -0.26
N VAL A 227 21.85 -14.93 0.13
CA VAL A 227 22.66 -14.04 -0.72
C VAL A 227 23.27 -14.81 -1.88
N GLU A 228 23.83 -15.99 -1.62
CA GLU A 228 24.41 -16.87 -2.64
C GLU A 228 23.37 -17.31 -3.69
N HIS A 229 22.14 -17.58 -3.26
CA HIS A 229 21.02 -17.95 -4.13
C HIS A 229 20.32 -16.73 -4.75
N GLN A 230 20.94 -15.54 -4.75
CA GLN A 230 20.39 -14.31 -5.32
C GLN A 230 18.99 -14.00 -4.80
N TRP A 231 18.78 -14.12 -3.49
CA TRP A 231 17.51 -13.89 -2.80
C TRP A 231 16.38 -14.84 -3.19
N SER A 232 16.70 -15.99 -3.80
CA SER A 232 15.70 -17.00 -4.15
C SER A 232 15.15 -17.71 -2.92
N VAL A 233 13.98 -17.26 -2.45
CA VAL A 233 13.22 -17.89 -1.37
C VAL A 233 12.95 -19.37 -1.65
N LYS A 234 12.64 -19.74 -2.90
CA LYS A 234 12.39 -21.14 -3.29
C LYS A 234 13.63 -22.02 -3.15
N ALA A 235 14.81 -21.50 -3.47
CA ALA A 235 16.07 -22.24 -3.34
C ALA A 235 16.37 -22.54 -1.87
N LEU A 236 16.24 -21.54 -0.99
CA LEU A 236 16.44 -21.76 0.44
C LEU A 236 15.40 -22.70 1.05
N ILE A 237 14.12 -22.56 0.67
CA ILE A 237 13.07 -23.51 1.11
C ILE A 237 13.44 -24.93 0.68
N LYS A 238 13.85 -25.14 -0.57
CA LYS A 238 14.28 -26.44 -1.08
C LYS A 238 15.42 -27.00 -0.23
N GLU A 239 16.43 -26.20 0.07
CA GLU A 239 17.57 -26.60 0.88
C GLU A 239 17.15 -27.04 2.29
N ILE A 240 16.28 -26.26 2.94
CA ILE A 240 15.75 -26.58 4.27
C ILE A 240 14.94 -27.87 4.23
N VAL A 241 13.99 -28.03 3.30
CA VAL A 241 13.12 -29.22 3.27
C VAL A 241 13.85 -30.50 2.87
N MET A 242 14.98 -30.38 2.17
CA MET A 242 15.86 -31.50 1.83
C MET A 242 16.84 -31.85 2.94
N SER A 243 16.96 -31.04 3.99
CA SER A 243 17.81 -31.34 5.14
C SER A 243 17.37 -32.61 5.88
N ARG A 244 18.30 -33.23 6.61
CA ARG A 244 17.96 -34.32 7.54
C ARG A 244 17.00 -33.82 8.62
N SER A 245 17.24 -32.63 9.16
CA SER A 245 16.46 -32.03 10.26
C SER A 245 14.99 -31.86 9.91
N TYR A 246 14.65 -31.43 8.69
CA TYR A 246 13.25 -31.30 8.26
C TYR A 246 12.56 -32.66 8.07
N ARG A 247 13.31 -33.69 7.66
CA ARG A 247 12.81 -35.03 7.37
C ARG A 247 12.77 -35.96 8.60
N MET A 248 13.08 -35.45 9.79
CA MET A 248 13.02 -36.25 11.02
C MET A 248 11.58 -36.65 11.37
N SER A 249 11.44 -37.78 12.06
CA SER A 249 10.14 -38.20 12.59
C SER A 249 9.59 -37.20 13.61
N SER A 250 8.27 -37.11 13.72
CA SER A 250 7.60 -36.33 14.78
C SER A 250 7.34 -37.15 16.05
N LEU A 251 7.64 -38.45 16.06
CA LEU A 251 7.44 -39.32 17.22
C LEU A 251 8.33 -38.85 18.38
N ALA A 252 7.70 -38.55 19.52
CA ALA A 252 8.39 -38.23 20.75
C ALA A 252 8.77 -39.54 21.49
N GLY A 253 10.00 -39.63 21.97
CA GLY A 253 10.47 -40.79 22.74
C GLY A 253 11.94 -40.69 23.15
N GLY A 254 12.32 -41.55 24.11
CA GLY A 254 13.67 -41.70 24.63
C GLY A 254 14.13 -40.59 25.57
N SER A 255 15.36 -40.73 26.07
CA SER A 255 15.99 -39.81 27.05
C SER A 255 16.17 -38.37 26.55
N GLY A 256 16.01 -38.13 25.24
CA GLY A 256 16.05 -36.80 24.67
C GLY A 256 14.85 -35.92 25.04
N GLU A 257 13.68 -36.50 25.33
CA GLU A 257 12.50 -35.69 25.72
C GLU A 257 12.65 -35.15 27.15
N GLU A 258 13.32 -35.89 28.02
CA GLU A 258 13.63 -35.43 29.39
C GLU A 258 14.64 -34.26 29.37
N LYS A 259 15.61 -34.30 28.45
CA LYS A 259 16.67 -33.28 28.35
C LYS A 259 16.25 -32.03 27.57
N ASP A 260 15.38 -32.17 26.58
CA ASP A 260 14.87 -31.07 25.75
C ASP A 260 13.37 -31.26 25.46
N PRO A 261 12.50 -31.02 26.47
CA PRO A 261 11.05 -31.19 26.33
C PRO A 261 10.43 -30.18 25.36
N ALA A 262 11.06 -29.01 25.19
CA ALA A 262 10.61 -27.97 24.27
C ALA A 262 11.11 -28.17 22.83
N ASN A 263 11.93 -29.22 22.59
CA ASN A 263 12.54 -29.52 21.30
C ASN A 263 13.29 -28.32 20.68
N LEU A 264 14.00 -27.55 21.51
CA LEU A 264 14.79 -26.39 21.08
C LEU A 264 16.00 -26.79 20.24
N LEU A 265 16.49 -28.02 20.40
CA LEU A 265 17.63 -28.59 19.69
C LEU A 265 17.24 -29.35 18.42
N TRP A 266 15.97 -29.27 17.99
CA TRP A 266 15.48 -29.83 16.73
C TRP A 266 15.74 -31.34 16.56
N ARG A 267 15.64 -32.10 17.66
CA ARG A 267 15.86 -33.56 17.69
C ARG A 267 14.71 -34.37 17.08
N ARG A 268 13.57 -33.74 16.82
CA ARG A 268 12.42 -34.32 16.12
C ARG A 268 11.68 -33.25 15.33
N ALA A 269 10.85 -33.66 14.39
CA ALA A 269 9.90 -32.74 13.76
C ALA A 269 8.81 -32.32 14.76
N ASN A 270 8.39 -31.06 14.69
CA ASN A 270 7.31 -30.55 15.50
C ASN A 270 5.96 -30.84 14.83
N VAL A 271 5.01 -31.34 15.62
CA VAL A 271 3.60 -31.37 15.22
C VAL A 271 3.11 -29.93 15.15
N ARG A 272 2.48 -29.58 14.03
CA ARG A 272 1.99 -28.23 13.78
C ARG A 272 0.51 -28.27 13.49
N ARG A 273 -0.21 -27.34 14.10
CA ARG A 273 -1.61 -27.10 13.78
C ARG A 273 -1.72 -26.43 12.41
N LEU A 274 -2.70 -26.85 11.62
CA LEU A 274 -3.02 -26.19 10.36
C LEU A 274 -3.56 -24.78 10.63
N GLN A 275 -3.16 -23.84 9.78
CA GLN A 275 -3.66 -22.46 9.82
C GLN A 275 -5.09 -22.40 9.28
N ALA A 276 -5.84 -21.36 9.66
CA ALA A 276 -7.21 -21.11 9.20
C ALA A 276 -7.41 -21.31 7.69
N GLU A 277 -6.51 -20.75 6.88
CA GLU A 277 -6.54 -20.82 5.41
C GLU A 277 -6.39 -22.26 4.92
N ALA A 278 -5.47 -23.01 5.53
CA ALA A 278 -5.21 -24.40 5.17
C ALA A 278 -6.38 -25.30 5.58
N ILE A 279 -6.99 -25.07 6.73
CA ILE A 279 -8.20 -25.79 7.17
C ILE A 279 -9.34 -25.54 6.20
N ARG A 280 -9.64 -24.26 5.91
CA ARG A 280 -10.69 -23.86 4.99
C ARG A 280 -10.48 -24.44 3.59
N ASP A 281 -9.28 -24.30 3.03
CA ASP A 281 -8.96 -24.80 1.69
C ASP A 281 -9.01 -26.35 1.64
N SER A 282 -8.66 -27.03 2.74
CA SER A 282 -8.79 -28.49 2.85
C SER A 282 -10.25 -28.94 2.85
N LEU A 283 -11.14 -28.21 3.53
CA LEU A 283 -12.58 -28.51 3.51
C LEU A 283 -13.20 -28.32 2.11
N LEU A 284 -12.79 -27.27 1.39
CA LEU A 284 -13.20 -27.09 -0.02
C LEU A 284 -12.67 -28.20 -0.91
N PHE A 285 -11.42 -28.61 -0.71
CA PHE A 285 -10.80 -29.69 -1.48
C PHE A 285 -11.53 -31.03 -1.26
N LEU A 286 -11.73 -31.40 0.01
CA LEU A 286 -12.40 -32.65 0.39
C LEU A 286 -13.86 -32.69 -0.06
N SER A 287 -14.56 -31.55 -0.08
CA SER A 287 -15.94 -31.46 -0.60
C SER A 287 -16.03 -31.37 -2.13
N GLY A 288 -14.91 -31.34 -2.85
CA GLY A 288 -14.89 -31.20 -4.31
C GLY A 288 -15.27 -29.81 -4.83
N ARG A 289 -15.36 -28.81 -3.96
CA ARG A 289 -15.76 -27.43 -4.27
C ARG A 289 -14.58 -26.49 -4.57
N LEU A 290 -13.33 -26.94 -4.39
CA LEU A 290 -12.16 -26.08 -4.54
C LEU A 290 -11.93 -25.65 -5.99
N ASP A 291 -12.03 -24.35 -6.26
CA ASP A 291 -11.55 -23.72 -7.49
C ASP A 291 -10.03 -23.43 -7.38
N SER A 292 -9.25 -24.12 -8.23
CA SER A 292 -7.80 -24.00 -8.31
C SER A 292 -7.31 -22.85 -9.19
N LYS A 293 -8.22 -22.10 -9.84
CA LYS A 293 -7.85 -21.00 -10.75
C LYS A 293 -6.96 -19.98 -10.04
N MET A 294 -5.83 -19.67 -10.65
CA MET A 294 -4.90 -18.67 -10.12
C MET A 294 -5.26 -17.27 -10.60
N TYR A 295 -4.92 -16.28 -9.77
CA TYR A 295 -5.10 -14.85 -10.04
C TYR A 295 -6.57 -14.43 -10.22
N GLY A 296 -6.79 -13.16 -10.58
CA GLY A 296 -8.13 -12.58 -10.74
C GLY A 296 -8.55 -11.72 -9.54
N ARG A 297 -9.77 -11.18 -9.61
CA ARG A 297 -10.34 -10.32 -8.58
C ARG A 297 -10.56 -11.11 -7.29
N SER A 298 -10.42 -10.42 -6.16
CA SER A 298 -10.74 -10.99 -4.85
C SER A 298 -12.25 -11.23 -4.71
N VAL A 299 -12.62 -12.27 -3.98
CA VAL A 299 -14.01 -12.56 -3.65
C VAL A 299 -14.38 -11.87 -2.33
N PRO A 300 -15.46 -11.07 -2.28
CA PRO A 300 -15.92 -10.47 -1.04
C PRO A 300 -16.11 -11.51 0.07
N THR A 301 -15.79 -11.16 1.31
CA THR A 301 -15.99 -12.04 2.47
C THR A 301 -17.48 -12.25 2.72
N TYR A 302 -17.88 -13.46 3.08
CA TYR A 302 -19.22 -13.70 3.62
C TYR A 302 -19.43 -12.91 4.91
N LEU A 303 -20.55 -12.19 4.98
CA LEU A 303 -20.95 -11.46 6.18
C LEU A 303 -22.16 -12.15 6.81
N THR A 304 -22.07 -12.41 8.11
CA THR A 304 -23.23 -12.86 8.90
C THR A 304 -24.19 -11.68 9.12
N ASP A 305 -25.41 -12.00 9.56
CA ASP A 305 -26.44 -10.99 9.79
C ASP A 305 -26.13 -10.09 11.01
N PHE A 306 -25.27 -10.59 11.91
CA PHE A 306 -24.77 -9.87 13.08
C PHE A 306 -23.64 -8.88 12.76
N MET A 307 -23.01 -8.99 11.57
CA MET A 307 -21.92 -8.11 11.15
C MET A 307 -22.45 -6.80 10.56
N GLN A 308 -22.99 -5.94 11.41
CA GLN A 308 -23.51 -4.62 11.08
C GLN A 308 -22.49 -3.52 11.43
N GLY A 309 -22.44 -2.45 10.64
CA GLY A 309 -21.54 -1.32 10.92
C GLY A 309 -21.42 -0.32 9.77
N ARG A 310 -20.84 0.84 10.06
CA ARG A 310 -20.58 1.89 9.05
C ARG A 310 -19.61 1.36 8.00
N GLY A 311 -19.97 1.55 6.71
CA GLY A 311 -19.15 1.07 5.58
C GLY A 311 -19.31 -0.44 5.28
N ARG A 312 -20.49 -1.01 5.59
CA ARG A 312 -20.76 -2.44 5.43
C ARG A 312 -20.67 -2.93 3.96
N PRO A 313 -19.88 -3.99 3.69
CA PRO A 313 -20.05 -4.97 2.61
C PRO A 313 -20.25 -4.41 1.22
N GLY A 314 -20.96 -4.97 0.24
CA GLY A 314 -21.94 -6.06 0.29
C GLY A 314 -21.42 -7.47 0.59
N LYS A 315 -22.38 -8.37 0.74
CA LYS A 315 -22.20 -9.74 1.23
C LYS A 315 -21.59 -10.63 0.14
N GLY A 316 -20.46 -11.28 0.46
CA GLY A 316 -19.89 -12.32 -0.38
C GLY A 316 -20.58 -13.67 -0.24
N PRO A 317 -20.28 -14.64 -1.13
CA PRO A 317 -20.76 -16.01 -1.03
C PRO A 317 -20.14 -16.71 0.18
N LEU A 318 -20.91 -17.60 0.81
CA LEU A 318 -20.52 -18.30 2.05
C LEU A 318 -19.20 -19.06 1.90
N ASP A 319 -19.06 -19.80 0.80
CA ASP A 319 -17.89 -20.60 0.50
C ASP A 319 -16.82 -19.84 -0.30
N GLY A 320 -16.95 -18.52 -0.47
CA GLY A 320 -16.05 -17.73 -1.28
C GLY A 320 -16.03 -18.14 -2.76
N SER A 321 -17.11 -18.73 -3.27
CA SER A 321 -17.19 -19.33 -4.61
C SER A 321 -16.17 -20.45 -4.84
N GLY A 322 -15.87 -21.23 -3.79
CA GLY A 322 -14.87 -22.30 -3.85
C GLY A 322 -13.43 -21.82 -3.98
N ARG A 323 -13.17 -20.51 -3.99
CA ARG A 323 -11.82 -19.95 -4.17
C ARG A 323 -10.93 -20.26 -2.97
N ARG A 324 -9.64 -20.50 -3.24
CA ARG A 324 -8.60 -20.56 -2.22
C ARG A 324 -8.62 -19.32 -1.33
N SER A 325 -8.35 -19.51 -0.04
CA SER A 325 -8.44 -18.48 0.99
C SER A 325 -7.59 -17.24 0.70
N VAL A 326 -6.47 -17.41 -0.03
CA VAL A 326 -5.59 -16.31 -0.48
C VAL A 326 -6.29 -15.31 -1.43
N TYR A 327 -7.39 -15.70 -2.07
CA TYR A 327 -8.16 -14.85 -2.98
C TYR A 327 -9.39 -14.21 -2.33
N LEU A 328 -9.61 -14.43 -1.03
CA LEU A 328 -10.68 -13.75 -0.32
C LEU A 328 -10.28 -12.31 -0.02
N SER A 329 -11.23 -11.39 -0.12
CA SER A 329 -11.03 -10.02 0.32
C SER A 329 -10.83 -9.99 1.84
N VAL A 330 -9.94 -9.13 2.32
CA VAL A 330 -9.79 -8.86 3.75
C VAL A 330 -10.24 -7.43 4.00
N ARG A 331 -11.31 -7.26 4.77
CA ARG A 331 -11.80 -5.94 5.20
C ARG A 331 -11.63 -5.83 6.70
N ARG A 332 -10.88 -4.82 7.14
CA ARG A 332 -10.43 -4.64 8.53
C ARG A 332 -11.55 -4.80 9.57
N ASN A 333 -12.73 -4.26 9.30
CA ASN A 333 -13.87 -4.29 10.23
C ASN A 333 -14.82 -5.48 10.00
N PHE A 334 -14.61 -6.28 8.95
CA PHE A 334 -15.52 -7.33 8.50
C PHE A 334 -14.72 -8.58 8.11
N LEU A 335 -14.12 -9.22 9.10
CA LEU A 335 -13.32 -10.43 8.94
C LEU A 335 -14.20 -11.68 9.00
N SER A 336 -13.78 -12.76 8.34
CA SER A 336 -14.50 -14.03 8.39
C SER A 336 -14.48 -14.62 9.82
N PRO A 337 -15.66 -14.90 10.42
CA PRO A 337 -15.73 -15.53 11.75
C PRO A 337 -15.04 -16.89 11.79
N PHE A 338 -15.22 -17.71 10.75
CA PHE A 338 -14.51 -18.99 10.59
C PHE A 338 -13.00 -18.79 10.67
N MET A 339 -12.45 -17.86 9.88
CA MET A 339 -11.01 -17.62 9.86
C MET A 339 -10.48 -17.15 11.21
N LEU A 340 -11.21 -16.25 11.88
CA LEU A 340 -10.85 -15.74 13.21
C LEU A 340 -10.84 -16.84 14.27
N ALA A 341 -11.78 -17.78 14.21
CA ALA A 341 -11.83 -18.88 15.15
C ALA A 341 -10.58 -19.78 15.08
N PHE A 342 -9.96 -19.89 13.91
CA PHE A 342 -8.70 -20.62 13.70
C PHE A 342 -7.46 -19.70 13.75
N ASP A 343 -7.52 -18.65 14.57
CA ASP A 343 -6.41 -17.74 14.87
C ASP A 343 -5.83 -17.02 13.64
N ALA A 344 -6.66 -16.73 12.62
CA ALA A 344 -6.23 -15.86 11.53
C ALA A 344 -5.86 -14.46 12.08
N PRO A 345 -4.70 -13.90 11.70
CA PRO A 345 -4.23 -12.64 12.24
C PRO A 345 -5.14 -11.49 11.78
N SER A 346 -5.46 -10.61 12.72
CA SER A 346 -6.24 -9.43 12.41
C SER A 346 -5.36 -8.37 11.73
N PRO A 347 -5.80 -7.75 10.62
CA PRO A 347 -4.98 -6.82 9.82
C PRO A 347 -4.88 -5.41 10.44
N PHE A 348 -4.92 -5.31 11.77
CA PHE A 348 -4.65 -4.07 12.50
C PHE A 348 -3.16 -3.85 12.71
N ASN A 349 -2.40 -4.94 12.90
CA ASN A 349 -0.97 -4.91 13.20
C ASN A 349 -0.23 -5.95 12.37
N ALA A 350 1.08 -5.77 12.21
CA ALA A 350 1.95 -6.81 11.66
C ALA A 350 2.05 -7.98 12.66
N VAL A 351 2.01 -9.21 12.15
CA VAL A 351 2.10 -10.43 12.94
C VAL A 351 3.14 -11.35 12.30
N GLY A 352 4.33 -11.50 12.88
CA GLY A 352 5.37 -12.41 12.38
C GLY A 352 5.24 -13.83 12.90
N ARG A 353 4.60 -14.04 14.05
CA ARG A 353 4.21 -15.36 14.57
C ARG A 353 2.75 -15.36 14.97
N ARG A 354 1.97 -16.22 14.33
CA ARG A 354 0.56 -16.41 14.67
C ARG A 354 0.43 -17.11 16.03
N THR A 355 -0.54 -16.67 16.81
CA THR A 355 -0.98 -17.39 18.01
C THR A 355 -1.66 -18.69 17.60
N THR A 356 -1.53 -19.72 18.42
CA THR A 356 -2.22 -20.99 18.24
C THR A 356 -2.99 -21.29 19.51
N SER A 357 -4.32 -21.18 19.45
CA SER A 357 -5.19 -21.58 20.55
C SER A 357 -5.64 -23.04 20.37
N ASN A 358 -6.14 -23.67 21.44
CA ASN A 358 -6.83 -24.95 21.34
C ASN A 358 -8.08 -24.86 22.21
N VAL A 359 -9.12 -24.24 21.66
CA VAL A 359 -10.35 -23.92 22.38
C VAL A 359 -11.50 -24.80 21.87
N PRO A 360 -12.41 -25.27 22.75
CA PRO A 360 -13.54 -26.11 22.32
C PRO A 360 -14.40 -25.49 21.21
N ALA A 361 -14.49 -24.15 21.18
CA ALA A 361 -15.21 -23.42 20.15
C ALA A 361 -14.75 -23.74 18.71
N GLN A 362 -13.47 -24.09 18.52
CA GLN A 362 -12.95 -24.47 17.19
C GLN A 362 -13.53 -25.79 16.70
N ALA A 363 -13.67 -26.78 17.59
CA ALA A 363 -14.31 -28.05 17.25
C ALA A 363 -15.81 -27.85 16.97
N LEU A 364 -16.48 -27.02 17.79
CA LEU A 364 -17.89 -26.68 17.56
C LEU A 364 -18.11 -25.97 16.23
N ILE A 365 -17.19 -25.11 15.80
CA ILE A 365 -17.25 -24.46 14.48
C ILE A 365 -17.14 -25.47 13.35
N LEU A 366 -16.24 -26.46 13.43
CA LEU A 366 -16.17 -27.50 12.40
C LEU A 366 -17.45 -28.34 12.30
N MET A 367 -18.22 -28.45 13.39
CA MET A 367 -19.46 -29.24 13.42
C MET A 367 -20.70 -28.44 13.03
N ASN A 368 -20.73 -27.13 13.30
CA ASN A 368 -21.97 -26.34 13.25
C ASN A 368 -21.90 -25.11 12.33
N ASP A 369 -20.71 -24.70 11.89
CA ASP A 369 -20.59 -23.54 10.99
C ASP A 369 -21.22 -23.89 9.64
N PRO A 370 -21.97 -22.96 9.02
CA PRO A 370 -22.66 -23.24 7.77
C PRO A 370 -21.74 -23.44 6.54
N PHE A 371 -20.45 -23.12 6.66
CA PHE A 371 -19.45 -23.19 5.58
C PHE A 371 -19.18 -24.60 5.02
#